data_AF-A0A537L3F5-F1
#
_entry.id   AF-A0A537L3F5-F1
#
_cell.length_a   1.000
_cell.length_b   1.000
_cell.length_c   1.000
_cell.angle_alpha   90.00
_cell.angle_beta   90.00
_cell.angle_gamma   90.00
#
_symmetry.space_group_name_H-M   'P 1'
#
loop_
_entity.id
_entity.type
_entity.pdbx_description
1 polymer ?
#
loop_
_entity_poly.entity_id
_entity_poly.type
_entity_poly.pdbx_seq_one_letter_code
_entity_poly.pdbx_strand_id
1 'polypeptide(L)'
;MILEDTLNATGPTSGGHESDLPAVRATLDDLFRRAAATRPDALALIDPPDRVSFTDGPVRRLTYAQADRAISALAARLRGFGLPTDSVVAIQLPNTVESVIALLAILRAGLIAAPLPLLWRHADAAAALGRVAARALIGCQRIGDTVHGDLAMHIAMETFTIRFLCGFGENLPDGVVPIDDIFSGRGEPPVVERYGEASDHVALVTFDIAAEGIVPIARTHAELIAGGLAVHLEARIEPDAVILGALALASFAGLATAVVPWLLTGGTLVLHHPFAPAVFEAQRADEHCTVAVLPGAMVMRLAEAGLIGRSDGSTVLAVWRAPERLGACPVWSGGTLVDIPVFGEIGLIAARRGPDGKPSMIPSGRLVLPRGAARGIHVLNLARTPAGTLALSGPMVPHATFPPGSERNGAPKLKITDANIDTGYACRVDRESKMLIVDGPPGGIVSVGGYRFALRAAQDLVAGIEDGSTLAALPDMLAGHRLAGAGADRDTICDALLAHGANPLLVAAFRARKPAQQASAA
;
A
#
# COMPACT_ATOMS: atom_id res chain seq x y z
N MET A 1 23.82 12.03 -4.98
CA MET A 1 23.29 13.32 -4.49
C MET A 1 22.12 13.16 -3.52
N ILE A 2 20.86 12.91 -3.93
CA ILE A 2 19.71 12.81 -2.97
C ILE A 2 19.91 11.70 -1.93
N LEU A 3 20.35 10.50 -2.35
CA LEU A 3 20.60 9.38 -1.44
C LEU A 3 21.77 9.66 -0.49
N GLU A 4 22.88 10.21 -1.01
CA GLU A 4 24.07 10.56 -0.21
C GLU A 4 23.76 11.65 0.81
N ASP A 5 22.97 12.67 0.49
CA ASP A 5 22.56 13.71 1.44
C ASP A 5 21.51 13.22 2.45
N THR A 6 20.68 12.24 2.07
CA THR A 6 19.75 11.58 2.99
C THR A 6 20.49 10.70 3.99
N LEU A 7 21.64 10.13 3.58
CA LEU A 7 22.53 9.35 4.43
C LEU A 7 23.56 10.23 5.19
N ASN A 8 23.89 11.43 4.70
CA ASN A 8 24.89 12.35 5.29
C ASN A 8 24.30 13.38 6.28
N ALA A 9 22.97 13.52 6.40
CA ALA A 9 22.32 14.39 7.39
C ALA A 9 22.38 13.83 8.84
N THR A 10 23.50 13.24 9.24
CA THR A 10 23.66 12.41 10.44
C THR A 10 24.50 13.08 11.53
N GLY A 11 23.98 13.12 12.76
CA GLY A 11 24.76 13.36 13.99
C GLY A 11 24.90 12.07 14.82
N PRO A 12 25.75 12.04 15.86
CA PRO A 12 26.05 10.82 16.62
C PRO A 12 24.82 10.26 17.35
N THR A 13 24.65 8.94 17.31
CA THR A 13 23.61 8.17 18.00
C THR A 13 23.93 8.06 19.50
N SER A 14 23.03 8.53 20.37
CA SER A 14 23.08 8.24 21.81
C SER A 14 22.00 7.22 22.17
N GLY A 15 22.40 6.01 22.59
CA GLY A 15 21.51 4.98 23.14
C GLY A 15 21.59 3.66 22.37
N GLY A 16 22.02 2.60 23.06
CA GLY A 16 22.33 1.29 22.47
C GLY A 16 21.13 0.54 21.90
N HIS A 17 20.92 0.67 20.59
CA HIS A 17 20.44 -0.38 19.70
C HIS A 17 21.16 -0.17 18.36
N GLU A 18 22.06 -1.08 17.96
CA GLU A 18 22.82 -0.99 16.71
C GLU A 18 21.89 -1.18 15.48
N SER A 19 21.26 -0.09 15.03
CA SER A 19 20.79 0.03 13.65
C SER A 19 21.87 0.71 12.82
N ASP A 20 22.48 -0.02 11.89
CA ASP A 20 23.47 0.53 10.93
C ASP A 20 22.82 1.30 9.76
N LEU A 21 21.50 1.49 9.78
CA LEU A 21 20.85 2.48 8.92
C LEU A 21 21.10 3.86 9.52
N PRO A 22 21.63 4.84 8.76
CA PRO A 22 21.77 6.19 9.27
C PRO A 22 20.41 6.75 9.67
N ALA A 23 20.35 7.57 10.73
CA ALA A 23 19.11 8.20 11.15
C ALA A 23 18.51 9.00 9.97
N VAL A 24 17.38 8.52 9.44
CA VAL A 24 16.69 9.18 8.33
C VAL A 24 16.00 10.41 8.90
N ARG A 25 16.58 11.59 8.67
CA ARG A 25 16.00 12.88 9.12
C ARG A 25 15.06 13.53 8.10
N ALA A 26 14.98 12.98 6.89
CA ALA A 26 14.13 13.53 5.85
C ALA A 26 12.69 13.04 5.99
N THR A 27 11.73 13.90 5.66
CA THR A 27 10.35 13.50 5.39
C THR A 27 10.16 13.11 3.92
N LEU A 28 9.03 12.47 3.60
CA LEU A 28 8.68 12.19 2.20
C LEU A 28 8.49 13.48 1.39
N ASP A 29 7.95 14.53 2.01
CA ASP A 29 7.81 15.84 1.36
C ASP A 29 9.18 16.50 1.14
N ASP A 30 10.15 16.33 2.04
CA ASP A 30 11.51 16.82 1.81
C ASP A 30 12.17 16.16 0.61
N LEU A 31 12.01 14.84 0.45
CA LEU A 31 12.51 14.11 -0.73
C LEU A 31 11.88 14.65 -2.01
N PHE A 32 10.55 14.86 -2.00
CA PHE A 32 9.84 15.46 -3.14
C PHE A 32 10.33 16.88 -3.45
N ARG A 33 10.44 17.75 -2.45
CA ARG A 33 10.89 19.15 -2.62
C ARG A 33 12.31 19.23 -3.15
N ARG A 34 13.21 18.33 -2.71
CA ARG A 34 14.58 18.23 -3.26
C ARG A 34 14.55 17.92 -4.75
N ALA A 35 13.78 16.92 -5.17
CA ALA A 35 13.60 16.59 -6.58
C ALA A 35 12.98 17.77 -7.36
N ALA A 36 11.97 18.45 -6.79
CA ALA A 36 11.33 19.60 -7.43
C ALA A 36 12.24 20.83 -7.56
N ALA A 37 13.11 21.08 -6.59
CA ALA A 37 14.09 22.16 -6.65
C ALA A 37 15.21 21.88 -7.67
N THR A 38 15.60 20.62 -7.82
CA THR A 38 16.70 20.21 -8.70
C THR A 38 16.27 19.98 -10.15
N ARG A 39 15.03 19.52 -10.37
CA ARG A 39 14.49 19.12 -11.68
C ARG A 39 13.04 19.60 -11.87
N PRO A 40 12.75 20.91 -11.77
CA PRO A 40 11.37 21.43 -11.79
C PRO A 40 10.59 21.07 -13.06
N ASP A 41 11.28 21.00 -14.20
CA ASP A 41 10.68 20.74 -15.51
C ASP A 41 10.63 19.24 -15.88
N ALA A 42 11.23 18.36 -15.08
CA ALA A 42 11.17 16.91 -15.32
C ALA A 42 9.78 16.35 -14.96
N LEU A 43 9.35 15.31 -15.68
CA LEU A 43 8.11 14.60 -15.38
C LEU A 43 8.20 13.87 -14.04
N ALA A 44 7.22 14.11 -13.19
CA ALA A 44 7.12 13.57 -11.85
C ALA A 44 6.06 12.46 -11.80
N LEU A 45 4.86 12.74 -12.33
CA LEU A 45 3.69 11.87 -12.22
C LEU A 45 2.96 11.74 -13.55
N ILE A 46 2.54 10.52 -13.88
CA ILE A 46 1.81 10.20 -15.12
C ILE A 46 0.63 9.30 -14.77
N ASP A 47 -0.56 9.71 -15.22
CA ASP A 47 -1.78 8.90 -15.12
C ASP A 47 -1.82 7.74 -16.14
N PRO A 48 -2.67 6.73 -15.89
CA PRO A 48 -3.05 5.79 -16.93
C PRO A 48 -3.82 6.48 -18.06
N PRO A 49 -3.55 6.16 -19.34
CA PRO A 49 -4.17 6.83 -20.48
C PRO A 49 -5.67 6.52 -20.59
N ASP A 50 -6.13 5.40 -20.03
CA ASP A 50 -7.53 4.99 -19.98
C ASP A 50 -8.25 5.46 -18.72
N ARG A 51 -7.67 6.40 -17.95
CA ARG A 51 -8.22 6.96 -16.70
C ARG A 51 -9.73 7.18 -16.72
N VAL A 52 -10.20 7.83 -17.78
CA VAL A 52 -11.60 8.24 -17.96
C VAL A 52 -12.57 7.05 -17.90
N SER A 53 -12.11 5.84 -18.21
CA SER A 53 -12.93 4.63 -18.13
C SER A 53 -13.34 4.29 -16.70
N PHE A 54 -12.49 4.58 -15.70
CA PHE A 54 -12.72 4.17 -14.32
C PHE A 54 -12.86 5.33 -13.34
N THR A 55 -12.47 6.55 -13.65
CA THR A 55 -12.69 7.70 -12.74
C THR A 55 -12.83 9.00 -13.51
N ASP A 56 -13.13 10.07 -12.79
CA ASP A 56 -13.39 11.38 -13.37
C ASP A 56 -12.11 12.23 -13.49
N GLY A 57 -12.23 13.33 -14.24
CA GLY A 57 -11.14 14.25 -14.52
C GLY A 57 -10.27 13.86 -15.72
N PRO A 58 -9.42 14.80 -16.20
CA PRO A 58 -8.57 14.58 -17.36
C PRO A 58 -7.38 13.67 -17.04
N VAL A 59 -6.82 13.01 -18.06
CA VAL A 59 -5.52 12.32 -17.96
C VAL A 59 -4.43 13.36 -17.70
N ARG A 60 -3.63 13.19 -16.64
CA ARG A 60 -2.58 14.14 -16.25
C ARG A 60 -1.18 13.60 -16.46
N ARG A 61 -0.29 14.51 -16.83
CA ARG A 61 1.17 14.35 -16.86
C ARG A 61 1.75 15.59 -16.22
N LEU A 62 2.28 15.45 -15.01
CA LEU A 62 2.76 16.60 -14.24
C LEU A 62 4.28 16.60 -14.15
N THR A 63 4.88 17.76 -14.43
CA THR A 63 6.26 18.02 -14.02
C THR A 63 6.35 18.17 -12.50
N TYR A 64 7.55 18.09 -11.94
CA TYR A 64 7.75 18.33 -10.51
C TYR A 64 7.23 19.71 -10.07
N ALA A 65 7.46 20.77 -10.85
CA ALA A 65 6.95 22.10 -10.52
C ALA A 65 5.41 22.19 -10.57
N GLN A 66 4.77 21.48 -11.49
CA GLN A 66 3.31 21.41 -11.56
C GLN A 66 2.73 20.62 -10.38
N ALA A 67 3.32 19.47 -10.07
CA ALA A 67 2.93 18.66 -8.93
C ALA A 67 3.15 19.43 -7.61
N ASP A 68 4.27 20.14 -7.45
CA ASP A 68 4.57 20.93 -6.27
C ASP A 68 3.56 22.05 -6.01
N ARG A 69 3.09 22.72 -7.08
CA ARG A 69 2.00 23.71 -6.98
C ARG A 69 0.70 23.08 -6.52
N ALA A 70 0.31 21.94 -7.09
CA ALA A 70 -0.91 21.25 -6.71
C ALA A 70 -0.85 20.72 -5.26
N ILE A 71 0.30 20.17 -4.85
CA ILE A 71 0.56 19.74 -3.47
C ILE A 71 0.46 20.92 -2.51
N SER A 72 1.10 22.06 -2.83
CA SER A 72 1.03 23.27 -2.00
C SER A 72 -0.38 23.83 -1.89
N ALA A 73 -1.12 23.88 -3.00
CA ALA A 73 -2.51 24.35 -3.02
C ALA A 73 -3.44 23.50 -2.15
N LEU A 74 -3.33 22.17 -2.26
CA LEU A 74 -4.12 21.27 -1.42
C LEU A 74 -3.67 21.32 0.05
N ALA A 75 -2.37 21.41 0.33
CA ALA A 75 -1.85 21.52 1.68
C ALA A 75 -2.35 22.80 2.38
N ALA A 76 -2.33 23.94 1.68
CA ALA A 76 -2.86 25.20 2.17
C ALA A 76 -4.37 25.10 2.46
N ARG A 77 -5.14 24.43 1.60
CA ARG A 77 -6.58 24.18 1.82
C ARG A 77 -6.83 23.34 3.08
N LEU A 78 -6.10 22.24 3.24
CA LEU A 78 -6.21 21.37 4.42
C LEU A 78 -5.89 22.12 5.72
N ARG A 79 -4.91 23.04 5.69
CA ARG A 79 -4.64 23.94 6.82
C ARG A 79 -5.75 24.96 7.04
N GLY A 80 -6.34 25.49 5.96
CA GLY A 80 -7.48 26.40 6.01
C GLY A 80 -8.72 25.81 6.70
N PHE A 81 -8.85 24.48 6.74
CA PHE A 81 -9.88 23.79 7.52
C PHE A 81 -9.67 23.86 9.04
N GLY A 82 -8.53 24.36 9.51
CA GLY A 82 -8.23 24.47 10.94
C GLY A 82 -7.99 23.12 11.61
N LEU A 83 -7.59 22.10 10.84
CA LEU A 83 -7.20 20.80 11.39
C LEU A 83 -5.94 20.94 12.26
N PRO A 84 -5.94 20.43 13.50
CA PRO A 84 -4.73 20.34 14.31
C PRO A 84 -3.63 19.56 13.58
N THR A 85 -2.37 19.91 13.82
CA THR A 85 -1.22 19.08 13.43
C THR A 85 -1.43 17.64 13.92
N ASP A 86 -0.98 16.68 13.12
CA ASP A 86 -1.15 15.24 13.32
C ASP A 86 -2.60 14.73 13.27
N SER A 87 -3.55 15.53 12.76
CA SER A 87 -4.89 15.03 12.45
C SER A 87 -4.84 14.01 11.32
N VAL A 88 -5.61 12.93 11.45
CA VAL A 88 -5.72 11.88 10.44
C VAL A 88 -6.67 12.32 9.33
N VAL A 89 -6.19 12.25 8.08
CA VAL A 89 -6.95 12.51 6.85
C VAL A 89 -6.95 11.24 6.01
N ALA A 90 -8.15 10.70 5.79
CA ALA A 90 -8.34 9.51 4.99
C ALA A 90 -8.25 9.82 3.49
N ILE A 91 -7.77 8.85 2.70
CA ILE A 91 -7.71 8.95 1.24
C ILE A 91 -8.36 7.69 0.65
N GLN A 92 -9.39 7.82 -0.17
CA GLN A 92 -9.93 6.70 -0.93
C GLN A 92 -10.00 7.07 -2.41
N LEU A 93 -8.84 6.95 -3.08
CA LEU A 93 -8.63 7.35 -4.47
C LEU A 93 -7.97 6.22 -5.27
N PRO A 94 -8.34 6.03 -6.56
CA PRO A 94 -7.63 5.09 -7.43
C PRO A 94 -6.19 5.55 -7.65
N ASN A 95 -5.32 4.67 -8.16
CA ASN A 95 -3.93 5.05 -8.47
C ASN A 95 -3.92 6.04 -9.64
N THR A 96 -3.96 7.31 -9.27
CA THR A 96 -4.07 8.49 -10.12
C THR A 96 -3.19 9.58 -9.55
N VAL A 97 -2.86 10.57 -10.37
CA VAL A 97 -2.07 11.74 -9.94
C VAL A 97 -2.63 12.34 -8.65
N GLU A 98 -3.95 12.48 -8.55
CA GLU A 98 -4.69 12.99 -7.38
C GLU A 98 -4.37 12.21 -6.12
N SER A 99 -4.22 10.87 -6.20
CA SER A 99 -3.90 10.05 -5.03
C SER A 99 -2.52 10.37 -4.44
N VAL A 100 -1.52 10.63 -5.31
CA VAL A 100 -0.16 10.98 -4.89
C VAL A 100 -0.09 12.43 -4.43
N ILE A 101 -0.79 13.34 -5.11
CA ILE A 101 -0.92 14.74 -4.70
C ILE A 101 -1.60 14.84 -3.33
N ALA A 102 -2.69 14.10 -3.10
CA ALA A 102 -3.39 14.06 -1.81
C ALA A 102 -2.48 13.56 -0.70
N LEU A 103 -1.78 12.44 -0.93
CA LEU A 103 -0.81 11.90 0.01
C LEU A 103 0.23 12.95 0.41
N LEU A 104 0.95 13.53 -0.57
CA LEU A 104 2.02 14.49 -0.29
C LEU A 104 1.47 15.81 0.31
N ALA A 105 0.28 16.25 -0.07
CA ALA A 105 -0.34 17.47 0.44
C ALA A 105 -0.73 17.33 1.92
N ILE A 106 -1.26 16.16 2.31
CA ILE A 106 -1.56 15.84 3.72
C ILE A 106 -0.26 15.90 4.55
N LEU A 107 0.80 15.26 4.07
CA LEU A 107 2.10 15.27 4.76
C LEU A 107 2.69 16.68 4.87
N ARG A 108 2.63 17.44 3.77
CA ARG A 108 3.07 18.84 3.70
C ARG A 108 2.27 19.75 4.65
N ALA A 109 0.99 19.46 4.88
CA ALA A 109 0.14 20.17 5.82
C ALA A 109 0.39 19.80 7.29
N GLY A 110 1.34 18.90 7.59
CA GLY A 110 1.55 18.46 8.98
C GLY A 110 0.48 17.49 9.48
N LEU A 111 -0.16 16.75 8.57
CA LEU A 111 -1.25 15.85 8.86
C LEU A 111 -0.84 14.40 8.57
N ILE A 112 -1.62 13.45 9.08
CA ILE A 112 -1.37 12.01 8.92
C ILE A 112 -2.25 11.48 7.80
N ALA A 113 -1.66 10.82 6.80
CA ALA A 113 -2.41 10.20 5.72
C ALA A 113 -2.93 8.81 6.12
N ALA A 114 -4.18 8.50 5.82
CA ALA A 114 -4.78 7.17 6.03
C ALA A 114 -5.43 6.65 4.74
N PRO A 115 -4.64 6.12 3.79
CA PRO A 115 -5.20 5.65 2.53
C PRO A 115 -5.95 4.33 2.74
N LEU A 116 -7.17 4.26 2.19
CA LEU A 116 -8.11 3.17 2.35
C LEU A 116 -8.14 2.28 1.10
N PRO A 117 -8.29 0.96 1.26
CA PRO A 117 -8.51 0.07 0.14
C PRO A 117 -9.77 0.42 -0.66
N LEU A 118 -9.68 0.36 -2.00
CA LEU A 118 -10.78 0.75 -2.89
C LEU A 118 -12.00 -0.18 -2.84
N LEU A 119 -11.79 -1.44 -2.46
CA LEU A 119 -12.89 -2.40 -2.28
C LEU A 119 -13.54 -2.30 -0.90
N TRP A 120 -12.99 -1.53 0.02
CA TRP A 120 -13.69 -1.24 1.26
C TRP A 120 -14.93 -0.42 0.94
N ARG A 121 -16.01 -0.83 1.59
CA ARG A 121 -17.31 -0.17 1.52
C ARG A 121 -17.61 0.41 2.90
N HIS A 122 -18.84 0.84 3.08
CA HIS A 122 -19.28 1.62 4.23
C HIS A 122 -18.83 1.01 5.56
N ALA A 123 -19.13 -0.28 5.80
CA ALA A 123 -18.84 -0.95 7.07
C ALA A 123 -17.33 -1.00 7.40
N ASP A 124 -16.51 -1.45 6.44
CA ASP A 124 -15.06 -1.57 6.65
C ASP A 124 -14.41 -0.19 6.86
N ALA A 125 -14.77 0.78 6.02
CA ALA A 125 -14.19 2.12 6.07
C ALA A 125 -14.61 2.89 7.33
N ALA A 126 -15.89 2.89 7.70
CA ALA A 126 -16.35 3.54 8.92
C ALA A 126 -15.70 2.92 10.18
N ALA A 127 -15.64 1.58 10.25
CA ALA A 127 -14.99 0.88 11.36
C ALA A 127 -13.49 1.17 11.47
N ALA A 128 -12.80 1.39 10.34
CA ALA A 128 -11.39 1.77 10.32
C ALA A 128 -11.18 3.23 10.71
N LEU A 129 -11.93 4.14 10.10
CA LEU A 129 -11.80 5.60 10.31
C LEU A 129 -12.23 6.03 11.72
N GLY A 130 -13.25 5.39 12.28
CA GLY A 130 -13.65 5.59 13.68
C GLY A 130 -12.55 5.22 14.67
N ARG A 131 -11.78 4.15 14.42
CA ARG A 131 -10.66 3.73 15.28
C ARG A 131 -9.52 4.74 15.32
N VAL A 132 -9.30 5.44 14.21
CA VAL A 132 -8.20 6.43 14.08
C VAL A 132 -8.67 7.87 14.25
N ALA A 133 -9.94 8.07 14.61
CA ALA A 133 -10.58 9.37 14.77
C ALA A 133 -10.31 10.31 13.58
N ALA A 134 -10.45 9.79 12.36
CA ALA A 134 -10.20 10.56 11.13
C ALA A 134 -11.04 11.84 11.10
N ARG A 135 -10.42 12.95 10.72
CA ARG A 135 -11.02 14.29 10.71
C ARG A 135 -11.47 14.76 9.33
N ALA A 136 -10.90 14.19 8.29
CA ALA A 136 -11.29 14.46 6.92
C ALA A 136 -11.15 13.21 6.05
N LEU A 137 -11.88 13.19 4.94
CA LEU A 137 -11.80 12.15 3.91
C LEU A 137 -11.65 12.83 2.55
N ILE A 138 -10.67 12.39 1.76
CA ILE A 138 -10.46 12.80 0.38
C ILE A 138 -10.83 11.61 -0.53
N GLY A 139 -11.80 11.81 -1.40
CA GLY A 139 -12.27 10.80 -2.35
C GLY A 139 -12.48 11.37 -3.75
N CYS A 140 -13.18 10.62 -4.58
CA CYS A 140 -13.60 11.04 -5.91
C CYS A 140 -15.06 10.66 -6.13
N GLN A 141 -15.68 11.26 -7.14
CA GLN A 141 -17.08 10.99 -7.44
C GLN A 141 -17.30 9.54 -7.86
N ARG A 142 -16.44 8.99 -8.73
CA ARG A 142 -16.63 7.67 -9.30
C ARG A 142 -15.36 6.83 -9.34
N ILE A 143 -15.52 5.53 -9.04
CA ILE A 143 -14.53 4.49 -9.36
C ILE A 143 -15.25 3.30 -10.01
N GLY A 144 -14.92 3.03 -11.28
CA GLY A 144 -15.63 2.07 -12.12
C GLY A 144 -17.12 2.43 -12.21
N ASP A 145 -17.97 1.47 -11.84
CA ASP A 145 -19.43 1.61 -11.80
C ASP A 145 -19.96 2.09 -10.43
N THR A 146 -19.06 2.34 -9.46
CA THR A 146 -19.46 2.75 -8.10
C THR A 146 -19.38 4.26 -7.96
N VAL A 147 -20.47 4.87 -7.46
CA VAL A 147 -20.49 6.28 -7.04
C VAL A 147 -19.83 6.40 -5.66
N HIS A 148 -18.54 6.73 -5.66
CA HIS A 148 -17.74 6.86 -4.45
C HIS A 148 -18.06 8.12 -3.65
N GLY A 149 -18.63 9.15 -4.27
CA GLY A 149 -19.14 10.34 -3.57
C GLY A 149 -20.19 9.97 -2.50
N ASP A 150 -21.18 9.15 -2.89
CA ASP A 150 -22.24 8.68 -1.98
C ASP A 150 -21.69 7.76 -0.89
N LEU A 151 -20.77 6.87 -1.25
CA LEU A 151 -20.07 6.01 -0.29
C LEU A 151 -19.36 6.85 0.78
N ALA A 152 -18.66 7.92 0.36
CA ALA A 152 -17.92 8.77 1.27
C ALA A 152 -18.86 9.57 2.19
N MET A 153 -20.03 9.99 1.71
CA MET A 153 -21.08 10.60 2.52
C MET A 153 -21.59 9.64 3.60
N HIS A 154 -21.91 8.40 3.24
CA HIS A 154 -22.36 7.39 4.20
C HIS A 154 -21.29 7.14 5.29
N ILE A 155 -20.02 7.01 4.90
CA ILE A 155 -18.91 6.83 5.85
C ILE A 155 -18.82 8.02 6.81
N ALA A 156 -18.96 9.25 6.30
CA ALA A 156 -18.91 10.46 7.12
C ALA A 156 -20.11 10.58 8.08
N MET A 157 -21.29 10.10 7.70
CA MET A 157 -22.48 10.08 8.56
C MET A 157 -22.32 9.15 9.77
N GLU A 158 -21.66 7.99 9.62
CA GLU A 158 -21.38 7.09 10.74
C GLU A 158 -20.12 7.51 11.52
N THR A 159 -19.15 8.13 10.86
CA THR A 159 -17.89 8.54 11.47
C THR A 159 -17.94 10.01 11.91
N PHE A 160 -18.57 10.30 13.05
CA PHE A 160 -18.79 11.67 13.58
C PHE A 160 -17.53 12.54 13.74
N THR A 161 -16.34 11.95 13.73
CA THR A 161 -15.07 12.69 13.79
C THR A 161 -14.73 13.36 12.46
N ILE A 162 -15.23 12.86 11.33
CA ILE A 162 -15.04 13.44 10.01
C ILE A 162 -15.83 14.74 9.92
N ARG A 163 -15.10 15.85 9.72
CA ARG A 163 -15.66 17.20 9.60
C ARG A 163 -15.61 17.74 8.18
N PHE A 164 -14.68 17.21 7.37
CA PHE A 164 -14.48 17.67 6.01
C PHE A 164 -14.46 16.48 5.07
N LEU A 165 -15.35 16.51 4.09
CA LEU A 165 -15.34 15.57 2.97
C LEU A 165 -14.93 16.34 1.72
N CYS A 166 -13.84 15.92 1.08
CA CYS A 166 -13.31 16.54 -0.13
C CYS A 166 -13.37 15.55 -1.28
N GLY A 167 -13.69 16.03 -2.48
CA GLY A 167 -13.90 15.19 -3.65
C GLY A 167 -13.24 15.74 -4.90
N PHE A 168 -12.65 14.85 -5.69
CA PHE A 168 -12.33 15.10 -7.09
C PHE A 168 -13.46 14.64 -8.01
N GLY A 169 -13.67 15.36 -9.11
CA GLY A 169 -14.64 15.03 -10.14
C GLY A 169 -15.85 15.96 -10.15
N GLU A 170 -16.72 15.73 -11.14
CA GLU A 170 -17.93 16.52 -11.36
C GLU A 170 -19.14 15.91 -10.64
N ASN A 171 -20.19 16.70 -10.41
CA ASN A 171 -21.44 16.23 -9.79
C ASN A 171 -21.27 15.57 -8.41
N LEU A 172 -20.35 16.11 -7.61
CA LEU A 172 -20.15 15.68 -6.23
C LEU A 172 -21.42 15.93 -5.39
N PRO A 173 -21.75 15.06 -4.42
CA PRO A 173 -22.87 15.26 -3.51
C PRO A 173 -22.79 16.57 -2.73
N ASP A 174 -23.96 17.09 -2.33
CA ASP A 174 -24.05 18.25 -1.45
C ASP A 174 -23.29 18.01 -0.14
N GLY A 175 -22.45 18.97 0.25
CA GLY A 175 -21.60 18.89 1.44
C GLY A 175 -20.19 18.35 1.16
N VAL A 176 -19.92 17.83 -0.03
CA VAL A 176 -18.56 17.51 -0.48
C VAL A 176 -17.87 18.77 -1.02
N VAL A 177 -16.68 19.07 -0.50
CA VAL A 177 -15.86 20.19 -0.97
C VAL A 177 -15.14 19.78 -2.26
N PRO A 178 -15.41 20.40 -3.42
CA PRO A 178 -14.67 20.13 -4.64
C PRO A 178 -13.22 20.61 -4.50
N ILE A 179 -12.27 19.82 -5.01
CA ILE A 179 -10.83 20.13 -4.92
C ILE A 179 -10.08 20.05 -6.26
N ASP A 180 -10.77 19.95 -7.39
CA ASP A 180 -10.15 19.93 -8.73
C ASP A 180 -9.39 21.23 -9.08
N ASP A 181 -9.74 22.34 -8.46
CA ASP A 181 -9.14 23.65 -8.72
C ASP A 181 -7.68 23.75 -8.24
N ILE A 182 -7.18 22.80 -7.42
CA ILE A 182 -5.78 22.75 -6.96
C ILE A 182 -4.78 22.69 -8.12
N PHE A 183 -5.19 22.16 -9.29
CA PHE A 183 -4.33 22.05 -10.48
C PHE A 183 -4.17 23.37 -11.25
N SER A 184 -5.10 24.31 -11.04
CA SER A 184 -5.04 25.67 -11.58
C SER A 184 -4.62 26.71 -10.53
N GLY A 185 -4.80 26.37 -9.25
CA GLY A 185 -4.61 27.26 -8.12
C GLY A 185 -3.14 27.58 -7.83
N ARG A 186 -2.93 28.70 -7.14
CA ARG A 186 -1.69 29.00 -6.44
C ARG A 186 -1.97 28.88 -4.95
N GLY A 187 -1.17 28.08 -4.25
CA GLY A 187 -1.13 28.05 -2.79
C GLY A 187 0.31 28.16 -2.34
N GLU A 188 0.55 29.04 -1.37
CA GLU A 188 1.84 29.05 -0.69
C GLU A 188 1.91 27.82 0.24
N PRO A 189 3.03 27.10 0.27
CA PRO A 189 3.18 25.96 1.15
C PRO A 189 3.03 26.42 2.61
N PRO A 190 2.21 25.73 3.42
CA PRO A 190 2.00 26.14 4.80
C PRO A 190 3.28 25.97 5.63
N VAL A 191 3.50 26.90 6.56
CA VAL A 191 4.49 26.71 7.63
C VAL A 191 3.88 25.78 8.68
N VAL A 192 4.53 24.66 8.94
CA VAL A 192 4.09 23.67 9.93
C VAL A 192 5.06 23.67 11.09
N GLU A 193 4.59 24.09 12.26
CA GLU A 193 5.35 23.93 13.50
C GLU A 193 5.17 22.50 14.04
N ARG A 194 6.28 21.80 14.27
CA ARG A 194 6.32 20.47 14.89
C ARG A 194 7.33 20.45 16.03
N TYR A 195 7.03 19.69 17.07
CA TYR A 195 7.98 19.43 18.15
C TYR A 195 8.88 18.24 17.79
N GLY A 196 10.20 18.37 17.96
CA GLY A 196 11.16 17.31 17.64
C GLY A 196 11.48 17.16 16.15
N GLU A 197 12.16 16.07 15.80
CA GLU A 197 12.58 15.80 14.41
C GLU A 197 11.37 15.39 13.56
N ALA A 198 11.16 16.08 12.43
CA ALA A 198 9.98 15.86 11.58
C ALA A 198 9.87 14.43 11.02
N SER A 199 10.99 13.73 10.87
CA SER A 199 11.05 12.34 10.40
C SER A 199 10.41 11.33 11.36
N ASP A 200 10.37 11.66 12.65
CA ASP A 200 9.90 10.78 13.72
C ASP A 200 8.39 10.88 13.95
N HIS A 201 7.75 11.87 13.30
CA HIS A 201 6.30 12.02 13.33
C HIS A 201 5.63 10.95 12.48
N VAL A 202 4.45 10.51 12.93
CA VAL A 202 3.59 9.62 12.16
C VAL A 202 3.23 10.31 10.84
N ALA A 203 3.52 9.66 9.73
CA ALA A 203 3.21 10.13 8.39
C ALA A 203 1.95 9.43 7.86
N LEU A 204 1.80 8.15 8.19
CA LEU A 204 0.86 7.26 7.53
C LEU A 204 0.21 6.32 8.53
N VAL A 205 -1.08 6.04 8.35
CA VAL A 205 -1.78 4.93 9.00
C VAL A 205 -2.34 4.02 7.93
N THR A 206 -1.79 2.81 7.81
CA THR A 206 -2.37 1.73 7.00
C THR A 206 -3.21 0.82 7.89
N PHE A 207 -3.93 -0.12 7.27
CA PHE A 207 -4.81 -1.02 7.99
C PHE A 207 -4.51 -2.47 7.63
N ASP A 208 -4.14 -3.27 8.62
CA ASP A 208 -4.07 -4.72 8.49
C ASP A 208 -5.35 -5.36 9.02
N ILE A 209 -5.56 -6.63 8.69
CA ILE A 209 -6.69 -7.43 9.15
C ILE A 209 -6.15 -8.57 10.02
N ALA A 210 -6.50 -8.53 11.30
CA ALA A 210 -6.28 -9.61 12.26
C ALA A 210 -7.58 -10.41 12.47
N ALA A 211 -7.49 -11.58 13.09
CA ALA A 211 -8.66 -12.42 13.35
C ALA A 211 -9.68 -11.70 14.25
N GLU A 212 -9.21 -10.78 15.09
CA GLU A 212 -9.98 -9.95 15.99
C GLU A 212 -10.57 -8.70 15.29
N GLY A 213 -10.16 -8.39 14.05
CA GLY A 213 -10.68 -7.29 13.24
C GLY A 213 -9.59 -6.39 12.64
N ILE A 214 -10.01 -5.20 12.20
CA ILE A 214 -9.12 -4.21 11.57
C ILE A 214 -8.14 -3.64 12.61
N VAL A 215 -6.87 -3.63 12.25
CA VAL A 215 -5.75 -3.13 13.06
C VAL A 215 -5.10 -1.93 12.35
N PRO A 216 -5.20 -0.72 12.91
CA PRO A 216 -4.45 0.43 12.40
C PRO A 216 -2.95 0.27 12.67
N ILE A 217 -2.15 0.53 11.64
CA ILE A 217 -0.68 0.47 11.68
C ILE A 217 -0.13 1.86 11.32
N ALA A 218 0.26 2.61 12.34
CA ALA A 218 0.92 3.90 12.15
C ALA A 218 2.38 3.72 11.78
N ARG A 219 2.87 4.60 10.90
CA ARG A 219 4.27 4.63 10.46
C ARG A 219 4.80 6.05 10.45
N THR A 220 6.01 6.22 10.94
CA THR A 220 6.74 7.49 10.81
C THR A 220 7.26 7.68 9.39
N HIS A 221 7.72 8.89 9.06
CA HIS A 221 8.41 9.12 7.78
C HIS A 221 9.67 8.25 7.68
N ALA A 222 10.46 8.16 8.76
CA ALA A 222 11.68 7.36 8.79
C ALA A 222 11.40 5.87 8.51
N GLU A 223 10.35 5.30 9.11
CA GLU A 223 9.98 3.89 8.91
C GLU A 223 9.55 3.60 7.46
N LEU A 224 8.78 4.51 6.85
CA LEU A 224 8.39 4.40 5.44
C LEU A 224 9.58 4.49 4.51
N ILE A 225 10.48 5.45 4.76
CA ILE A 225 11.69 5.63 3.96
C ILE A 225 12.60 4.41 4.10
N ALA A 226 12.76 3.85 5.30
CA ALA A 226 13.54 2.64 5.52
C ALA A 226 13.01 1.44 4.71
N GLY A 227 11.68 1.28 4.64
CA GLY A 227 11.04 0.25 3.82
C GLY A 227 11.34 0.42 2.33
N GLY A 228 11.19 1.63 1.78
CA GLY A 228 11.48 1.88 0.37
C GLY A 228 12.95 1.88 0.02
N LEU A 229 13.82 2.30 0.95
CA LEU A 229 15.27 2.21 0.80
C LEU A 229 15.72 0.75 0.71
N ALA A 230 15.12 -0.15 1.48
CA ALA A 230 15.40 -1.57 1.37
C ALA A 230 15.07 -2.12 -0.04
N VAL A 231 13.94 -1.72 -0.61
CA VAL A 231 13.57 -2.09 -1.99
C VAL A 231 14.56 -1.48 -2.99
N HIS A 232 14.85 -0.18 -2.87
CA HIS A 232 15.75 0.55 -3.75
C HIS A 232 17.16 -0.07 -3.81
N LEU A 233 17.76 -0.38 -2.65
CA LEU A 233 19.11 -0.93 -2.56
C LEU A 233 19.21 -2.34 -3.16
N GLU A 234 18.25 -3.21 -2.86
CA GLU A 234 18.29 -4.60 -3.34
C GLU A 234 18.00 -4.68 -4.84
N ALA A 235 17.02 -3.90 -5.30
CA ALA A 235 16.66 -3.83 -6.72
C ALA A 235 17.71 -3.10 -7.56
N ARG A 236 18.55 -2.27 -6.92
CA ARG A 236 19.51 -1.38 -7.58
C ARG A 236 18.80 -0.45 -8.55
N ILE A 237 17.79 0.24 -8.05
CA ILE A 237 17.01 1.18 -8.85
C ILE A 237 17.91 2.36 -9.16
N GLU A 238 18.11 2.63 -10.45
CA GLU A 238 18.97 3.70 -10.92
C GLU A 238 18.39 5.10 -10.58
N PRO A 239 19.23 6.14 -10.47
CA PRO A 239 18.76 7.52 -10.46
C PRO A 239 17.84 7.83 -11.65
N ASP A 240 16.89 8.74 -11.46
CA ASP A 240 15.92 9.13 -12.49
C ASP A 240 15.05 7.97 -13.06
N ALA A 241 14.96 6.83 -12.36
CA ALA A 241 14.17 5.69 -12.82
C ALA A 241 12.69 6.02 -13.10
N VAL A 242 12.14 5.43 -14.16
CA VAL A 242 10.72 5.49 -14.49
C VAL A 242 10.03 4.24 -13.94
N ILE A 243 9.23 4.43 -12.89
CA ILE A 243 8.61 3.35 -12.12
C ILE A 243 7.13 3.24 -12.49
N LEU A 244 6.72 2.11 -13.05
CA LEU A 244 5.33 1.76 -13.35
C LEU A 244 4.71 1.03 -12.15
N GLY A 245 3.85 1.73 -11.41
CA GLY A 245 3.19 1.21 -10.21
C GLY A 245 1.78 0.68 -10.47
N ALA A 246 1.62 -0.65 -10.42
CA ALA A 246 0.31 -1.32 -10.59
C ALA A 246 -0.32 -1.83 -9.28
N LEU A 247 0.25 -1.47 -8.13
CA LEU A 247 -0.28 -1.84 -6.80
C LEU A 247 -1.01 -0.67 -6.16
N ALA A 248 -2.08 -0.98 -5.41
CA ALA A 248 -2.81 0.03 -4.66
C ALA A 248 -1.90 0.77 -3.66
N LEU A 249 -2.00 2.10 -3.66
CA LEU A 249 -1.26 2.98 -2.73
C LEU A 249 -1.85 3.00 -1.31
N ALA A 250 -2.86 2.17 -1.03
CA ALA A 250 -3.51 2.02 0.28
C ALA A 250 -2.77 1.10 1.26
N SER A 251 -1.48 0.87 1.06
CA SER A 251 -0.70 -0.07 1.86
C SER A 251 0.77 0.30 1.92
N PHE A 252 1.44 -0.18 2.95
CA PHE A 252 2.87 -0.05 3.13
C PHE A 252 3.62 -0.61 1.92
N ALA A 253 3.25 -1.81 1.45
CA ALA A 253 3.92 -2.43 0.31
C ALA A 253 3.79 -1.59 -0.98
N GLY A 254 2.61 -1.07 -1.29
CA GLY A 254 2.42 -0.23 -2.49
C GLY A 254 3.26 1.04 -2.43
N LEU A 255 3.30 1.70 -1.27
CA LEU A 255 4.07 2.93 -1.07
C LEU A 255 5.59 2.67 -1.07
N ALA A 256 6.05 1.64 -0.36
CA ALA A 256 7.47 1.30 -0.25
C ALA A 256 8.07 0.76 -1.57
N THR A 257 7.24 0.28 -2.50
CA THR A 257 7.72 -0.28 -3.78
C THR A 257 7.59 0.67 -4.96
N ALA A 258 6.70 1.67 -4.88
CA ALA A 258 6.48 2.64 -5.96
C ALA A 258 6.83 4.08 -5.53
N VAL A 259 6.12 4.62 -4.54
CA VAL A 259 6.21 6.03 -4.15
C VAL A 259 7.56 6.38 -3.52
N VAL A 260 8.01 5.59 -2.54
CA VAL A 260 9.26 5.90 -1.84
C VAL A 260 10.48 5.75 -2.78
N PRO A 261 10.62 4.68 -3.58
CA PRO A 261 11.71 4.61 -4.55
C PRO A 261 11.68 5.75 -5.58
N TRP A 262 10.50 6.17 -6.05
CA TRP A 262 10.37 7.34 -6.93
C TRP A 262 10.90 8.63 -6.29
N LEU A 263 10.55 8.87 -5.02
CA LEU A 263 11.04 10.02 -4.27
C LEU A 263 12.56 9.96 -4.01
N LEU A 264 13.12 8.77 -3.79
CA LEU A 264 14.56 8.58 -3.59
C LEU A 264 15.37 8.82 -4.87
N THR A 265 14.82 8.48 -6.04
CA THR A 265 15.54 8.56 -7.32
C THR A 265 15.37 9.90 -8.02
N GLY A 266 14.31 10.65 -7.73
CA GLY A 266 13.95 11.88 -8.45
C GLY A 266 13.45 11.65 -9.88
N GLY A 267 13.04 10.41 -10.19
CA GLY A 267 12.56 9.99 -11.51
C GLY A 267 11.07 10.24 -11.73
N THR A 268 10.41 9.35 -12.46
CA THR A 268 9.00 9.48 -12.83
C THR A 268 8.19 8.31 -12.29
N LEU A 269 7.05 8.59 -11.66
CA LEU A 269 6.08 7.58 -11.24
C LEU A 269 4.91 7.53 -12.24
N VAL A 270 4.80 6.40 -12.94
CA VAL A 270 3.71 6.08 -13.85
C VAL A 270 2.70 5.23 -13.10
N LEU A 271 1.46 5.71 -13.01
CA LEU A 271 0.39 5.06 -12.27
C LEU A 271 -0.40 4.17 -13.20
N HIS A 272 -0.72 2.97 -12.72
CA HIS A 272 -1.52 1.99 -13.47
C HIS A 272 -2.67 1.48 -12.60
N HIS A 273 -3.90 1.71 -13.04
CA HIS A 273 -5.13 1.23 -12.43
C HIS A 273 -6.29 1.40 -13.41
N PRO A 274 -7.30 0.50 -13.38
CA PRO A 274 -7.19 -0.87 -12.89
C PRO A 274 -6.13 -1.63 -13.70
N PHE A 275 -5.81 -2.87 -13.34
CA PHE A 275 -4.84 -3.63 -14.12
C PHE A 275 -5.44 -4.02 -15.49
N ALA A 276 -4.93 -3.40 -16.56
CA ALA A 276 -5.35 -3.65 -17.93
C ALA A 276 -4.11 -4.01 -18.78
N PRO A 277 -3.95 -5.26 -19.25
CA PRO A 277 -2.73 -5.74 -19.91
C PRO A 277 -2.26 -4.89 -21.09
N ALA A 278 -3.16 -4.53 -22.00
CA ALA A 278 -2.82 -3.73 -23.19
C ALA A 278 -2.37 -2.31 -22.81
N VAL A 279 -3.03 -1.70 -21.82
CA VAL A 279 -2.64 -0.37 -21.32
C VAL A 279 -1.31 -0.45 -20.58
N PHE A 280 -1.09 -1.50 -19.80
CA PHE A 280 0.16 -1.73 -19.08
C PHE A 280 1.33 -1.84 -20.05
N GLU A 281 1.18 -2.64 -21.12
CA GLU A 281 2.19 -2.79 -22.16
C GLU A 281 2.49 -1.45 -22.85
N ALA A 282 1.45 -0.72 -23.27
CA ALA A 282 1.59 0.58 -23.92
C ALA A 282 2.31 1.59 -23.02
N GLN A 283 1.86 1.77 -21.77
CA GLN A 283 2.53 2.68 -20.82
C GLN A 283 3.99 2.31 -20.60
N ARG A 284 4.29 1.01 -20.50
CA ARG A 284 5.66 0.56 -20.27
C ARG A 284 6.57 0.90 -21.45
N ALA A 285 6.06 0.74 -22.67
CA ALA A 285 6.79 1.06 -23.90
C ALA A 285 6.93 2.59 -24.09
N ASP A 286 5.83 3.32 -24.02
CA ASP A 286 5.74 4.75 -24.33
C ASP A 286 6.50 5.61 -23.31
N GLU A 287 6.46 5.24 -22.03
CA GLU A 287 7.17 5.96 -20.96
C GLU A 287 8.58 5.42 -20.70
N HIS A 288 9.01 4.38 -21.44
CA HIS A 288 10.30 3.73 -21.27
C HIS A 288 10.55 3.29 -19.81
N CYS A 289 9.55 2.66 -19.19
CA CYS A 289 9.59 2.27 -17.78
C CYS A 289 10.76 1.30 -17.49
N THR A 290 11.63 1.70 -16.58
CA THR A 290 12.80 0.90 -16.17
C THR A 290 12.48 -0.05 -15.01
N VAL A 291 11.40 0.23 -14.26
CA VAL A 291 10.94 -0.60 -13.15
C VAL A 291 9.44 -0.85 -13.27
N ALA A 292 9.00 -2.10 -13.09
CA ALA A 292 7.59 -2.47 -13.05
C ALA A 292 7.24 -3.11 -11.70
N VAL A 293 6.24 -2.57 -11.00
CA VAL A 293 5.76 -3.07 -9.71
C VAL A 293 4.47 -3.86 -9.90
N LEU A 294 4.52 -5.17 -9.61
CA LEU A 294 3.46 -6.12 -9.95
C LEU A 294 3.10 -7.04 -8.79
N PRO A 295 1.86 -7.55 -8.71
CA PRO A 295 1.53 -8.67 -7.83
C PRO A 295 2.38 -9.90 -8.18
N GLY A 296 3.14 -10.43 -7.22
CA GLY A 296 4.07 -11.54 -7.46
C GLY A 296 3.41 -12.79 -8.03
N ALA A 297 2.17 -13.08 -7.62
CA ALA A 297 1.38 -14.20 -8.14
C ALA A 297 1.06 -14.11 -9.64
N MET A 298 1.12 -12.91 -10.24
CA MET A 298 0.84 -12.69 -11.67
C MET A 298 2.09 -12.68 -12.54
N VAL A 299 3.29 -12.50 -11.96
CA VAL A 299 4.53 -12.24 -12.72
C VAL A 299 4.80 -13.33 -13.77
N MET A 300 4.69 -14.62 -13.40
CA MET A 300 4.94 -15.70 -14.37
C MET A 300 3.95 -15.66 -15.53
N ARG A 301 2.66 -15.39 -15.27
CA ARG A 301 1.62 -15.31 -16.31
C ARG A 301 1.80 -14.10 -17.21
N LEU A 302 2.20 -12.96 -16.65
CA LEU A 302 2.50 -11.76 -17.43
C LEU A 302 3.72 -11.96 -18.33
N ALA A 303 4.70 -12.73 -17.88
CA ALA A 303 5.85 -13.12 -18.69
C ALA A 303 5.48 -14.11 -19.80
N GLU A 304 4.65 -15.11 -19.51
CA GLU A 304 4.08 -16.03 -20.52
C GLU A 304 3.28 -15.26 -21.59
N ALA A 305 2.58 -14.18 -21.19
CA ALA A 305 1.85 -13.30 -22.08
C ALA A 305 2.76 -12.29 -22.83
N GLY A 306 4.07 -12.28 -22.60
CA GLY A 306 5.02 -11.39 -23.27
C GLY A 306 5.05 -9.94 -22.76
N LEU A 307 4.32 -9.62 -21.68
CA LEU A 307 4.19 -8.26 -21.16
C LEU A 307 5.42 -7.79 -20.38
N ILE A 308 6.21 -8.74 -19.87
CA ILE A 308 7.48 -8.53 -19.15
C ILE A 308 8.48 -9.63 -19.54
N GLY A 309 9.79 -9.38 -19.50
CA GLY A 309 10.75 -10.44 -19.82
C GLY A 309 12.21 -10.01 -19.90
N ARG A 310 13.01 -10.74 -20.69
CA ARG A 310 14.45 -10.45 -20.90
C ARG A 310 14.72 -9.30 -21.86
N SER A 311 13.85 -9.12 -22.85
CA SER A 311 14.08 -8.23 -23.99
C SER A 311 14.02 -6.74 -23.64
N ASP A 312 13.49 -6.38 -22.48
CA ASP A 312 13.22 -4.99 -22.10
C ASP A 312 14.25 -4.37 -21.14
N GLY A 313 15.16 -5.17 -20.57
CA GLY A 313 16.17 -4.70 -19.60
C GLY A 313 15.62 -4.13 -18.27
N SER A 314 14.30 -4.17 -18.07
CA SER A 314 13.62 -3.59 -16.91
C SER A 314 13.75 -4.48 -15.68
N THR A 315 13.60 -3.85 -14.51
CA THR A 315 13.52 -4.54 -13.23
C THR A 315 12.07 -4.77 -12.83
N VAL A 316 11.70 -6.02 -12.59
CA VAL A 316 10.38 -6.38 -12.06
C VAL A 316 10.45 -6.53 -10.55
N LEU A 317 9.61 -5.75 -9.85
CA LEU A 317 9.38 -5.86 -8.42
C LEU A 317 8.11 -6.70 -8.19
N ALA A 318 8.29 -7.92 -7.71
CA ALA A 318 7.22 -8.90 -7.52
C ALA A 318 6.74 -8.91 -6.08
N VAL A 319 5.59 -8.29 -5.80
CA VAL A 319 5.09 -8.13 -4.42
C VAL A 319 4.19 -9.28 -4.02
N TRP A 320 4.62 -10.04 -3.01
CA TRP A 320 3.95 -11.25 -2.52
C TRP A 320 3.22 -10.96 -1.20
N ARG A 321 1.92 -10.61 -1.29
CA ARG A 321 1.03 -10.49 -0.11
C ARG A 321 0.64 -11.83 0.54
N ALA A 322 0.93 -12.92 -0.17
CA ALA A 322 0.87 -14.31 0.30
C ALA A 322 2.31 -14.88 0.27
N PRO A 323 3.20 -14.41 1.15
CA PRO A 323 4.62 -14.76 1.13
C PRO A 323 4.89 -16.27 1.29
N GLU A 324 4.00 -17.01 1.93
CA GLU A 324 4.05 -18.48 2.06
C GLU A 324 4.04 -19.20 0.69
N ARG A 325 3.54 -18.53 -0.36
CA ARG A 325 3.46 -19.10 -1.71
C ARG A 325 4.73 -18.87 -2.53
N LEU A 326 5.64 -18.01 -2.07
CA LEU A 326 6.84 -17.62 -2.80
C LEU A 326 7.73 -18.83 -3.12
N GLY A 327 7.90 -19.75 -2.16
CA GLY A 327 8.74 -20.95 -2.34
C GLY A 327 8.26 -21.90 -3.44
N ALA A 328 6.98 -21.82 -3.83
CA ALA A 328 6.41 -22.62 -4.92
C ALA A 328 6.46 -21.88 -6.28
N CYS A 329 6.98 -20.65 -6.33
CA CYS A 329 7.07 -19.90 -7.56
C CYS A 329 8.08 -20.56 -8.54
N PRO A 330 7.71 -20.76 -9.82
CA PRO A 330 8.61 -21.29 -10.84
C PRO A 330 9.92 -20.49 -10.99
N VAL A 331 10.89 -21.15 -11.63
CA VAL A 331 12.16 -20.53 -12.03
C VAL A 331 11.90 -19.40 -13.01
N TRP A 332 12.48 -18.24 -12.71
CA TRP A 332 12.45 -17.07 -13.57
C TRP A 332 13.58 -17.12 -14.58
N SER A 333 13.22 -17.11 -15.87
CA SER A 333 14.16 -17.04 -16.98
C SER A 333 14.22 -15.65 -17.64
N GLY A 334 13.52 -14.67 -17.08
CA GLY A 334 13.40 -13.31 -17.60
C GLY A 334 14.61 -12.40 -17.29
N GLY A 335 14.37 -11.08 -17.27
CA GLY A 335 15.33 -10.04 -16.87
C GLY A 335 15.57 -9.98 -15.36
N THR A 336 15.74 -8.79 -14.79
CA THR A 336 15.93 -8.67 -13.33
C THR A 336 14.60 -8.84 -12.60
N LEU A 337 14.53 -9.79 -11.66
CA LEU A 337 13.37 -10.01 -10.80
C LEU A 337 13.76 -9.91 -9.33
N VAL A 338 12.99 -9.13 -8.58
CA VAL A 338 13.13 -8.95 -7.14
C VAL A 338 11.83 -9.37 -6.47
N ASP A 339 11.87 -10.47 -5.72
CA ASP A 339 10.73 -10.90 -4.93
C ASP A 339 10.63 -10.06 -3.66
N ILE A 340 9.42 -9.60 -3.36
CA ILE A 340 9.10 -8.78 -2.20
C ILE A 340 8.01 -9.47 -1.37
N PRO A 341 8.34 -10.49 -0.56
CA PRO A 341 7.41 -11.02 0.44
C PRO A 341 7.05 -9.95 1.47
N VAL A 342 5.74 -9.82 1.68
CA VAL A 342 5.13 -8.81 2.56
C VAL A 342 4.42 -9.50 3.71
N PHE A 343 4.74 -9.10 4.94
CA PHE A 343 4.20 -9.67 6.16
C PHE A 343 3.14 -8.74 6.75
N GLY A 344 1.99 -8.69 6.08
CA GLY A 344 0.94 -7.73 6.38
C GLY A 344 1.39 -6.30 6.19
N GLU A 345 0.97 -5.43 7.09
CA GLU A 345 1.39 -4.03 7.05
C GLU A 345 2.61 -3.76 7.95
N ILE A 346 3.25 -4.81 8.50
CA ILE A 346 4.36 -4.74 9.47
C ILE A 346 5.74 -4.60 8.81
N GLY A 347 5.99 -5.31 7.72
CA GLY A 347 7.31 -5.30 7.09
C GLY A 347 7.36 -6.07 5.77
N LEU A 348 8.46 -5.87 5.04
CA LEU A 348 8.75 -6.55 3.78
C LEU A 348 10.23 -6.93 3.70
N ILE A 349 10.54 -7.84 2.79
CA ILE A 349 11.92 -8.19 2.45
C ILE A 349 12.06 -7.99 0.96
N ALA A 350 13.08 -7.29 0.49
CA ALA A 350 13.47 -7.33 -0.92
C ALA A 350 14.51 -8.43 -1.12
N ALA A 351 14.31 -9.28 -2.13
CA ALA A 351 15.26 -10.34 -2.45
C ALA A 351 15.39 -10.50 -3.97
N ARG A 352 16.52 -10.07 -4.52
CA ARG A 352 16.83 -10.25 -5.93
C ARG A 352 17.07 -11.73 -6.22
N ARG A 353 16.49 -12.25 -7.31
CA ARG A 353 16.76 -13.62 -7.75
C ARG A 353 18.16 -13.74 -8.33
N GLY A 354 18.81 -14.88 -8.05
CA GLY A 354 20.12 -15.21 -8.58
C GLY A 354 20.08 -15.72 -10.04
N PRO A 355 21.24 -16.09 -10.61
CA PRO A 355 21.33 -16.64 -11.96
C PRO A 355 20.56 -17.94 -12.18
N ASP A 356 20.24 -18.67 -11.11
CA ASP A 356 19.42 -19.88 -11.17
C ASP A 356 17.92 -19.59 -11.31
N GLY A 357 17.51 -18.32 -11.24
CA GLY A 357 16.15 -17.85 -11.39
C GLY A 357 15.20 -18.26 -10.26
N LYS A 358 15.70 -18.89 -9.20
CA LYS A 358 14.87 -19.38 -8.09
C LYS A 358 14.59 -18.27 -7.09
N PRO A 359 13.46 -18.32 -6.38
CA PRO A 359 13.21 -17.45 -5.23
C PRO A 359 14.35 -17.54 -4.22
N SER A 360 14.85 -16.38 -3.80
CA SER A 360 15.90 -16.29 -2.80
C SER A 360 15.36 -16.69 -1.42
N MET A 361 16.07 -17.59 -0.74
CA MET A 361 15.70 -18.03 0.62
C MET A 361 15.73 -16.86 1.61
N ILE A 362 14.92 -16.93 2.67
CA ILE A 362 14.87 -15.88 3.71
C ILE A 362 15.85 -16.25 4.83
N PRO A 363 16.81 -15.39 5.23
CA PRO A 363 17.73 -15.70 6.31
C PRO A 363 17.03 -15.60 7.67
N SER A 364 17.43 -16.44 8.63
CA SER A 364 17.15 -16.20 10.04
C SER A 364 18.17 -15.21 10.62
N GLY A 365 17.71 -14.20 11.34
CA GLY A 365 18.53 -13.17 11.96
C GLY A 365 18.68 -11.91 11.10
N ARG A 366 19.88 -11.35 11.11
CA ARG A 366 20.19 -10.04 10.50
C ARG A 366 20.11 -10.09 8.97
N LEU A 367 19.30 -9.23 8.37
CA LEU A 367 19.23 -9.00 6.93
C LEU A 367 19.99 -7.72 6.57
N VAL A 368 21.01 -7.86 5.73
CA VAL A 368 21.78 -6.76 5.17
C VAL A 368 21.55 -6.62 3.66
N LEU A 369 21.50 -5.38 3.18
CA LEU A 369 21.30 -5.06 1.77
C LEU A 369 22.45 -4.21 1.18
N PRO A 370 22.80 -4.39 -0.11
CA PRO A 370 22.37 -5.47 -0.98
C PRO A 370 22.77 -6.85 -0.43
N ARG A 371 21.94 -7.87 -0.66
CA ARG A 371 22.19 -9.19 -0.10
C ARG A 371 23.54 -9.74 -0.56
N GLY A 372 24.30 -10.30 0.38
CA GLY A 372 25.65 -10.83 0.13
C GLY A 372 26.77 -9.79 0.10
N ALA A 373 26.48 -8.51 0.31
CA ALA A 373 27.52 -7.47 0.41
C ALA A 373 28.28 -7.58 1.74
N ALA A 374 29.61 -7.58 1.68
CA ALA A 374 30.49 -7.64 2.87
C ALA A 374 30.33 -6.44 3.82
N ARG A 375 29.88 -5.29 3.29
CA ARG A 375 29.53 -4.07 4.04
C ARG A 375 28.11 -3.61 3.67
N GLY A 376 27.14 -4.52 3.80
CA GLY A 376 25.73 -4.21 3.58
C GLY A 376 25.10 -3.44 4.73
N ILE A 377 24.03 -2.71 4.44
CA ILE A 377 23.25 -1.92 5.40
C ILE A 377 22.23 -2.84 6.10
N HIS A 378 22.16 -2.81 7.43
CA HIS A 378 21.16 -3.58 8.19
C HIS A 378 19.78 -2.96 8.05
N VAL A 379 18.81 -3.72 7.51
CA VAL A 379 17.45 -3.21 7.28
C VAL A 379 16.36 -3.92 8.09
N LEU A 380 16.61 -5.16 8.51
CA LEU A 380 15.62 -5.99 9.19
C LEU A 380 16.32 -7.11 9.97
N ASN A 381 15.75 -7.49 11.09
CA ASN A 381 16.07 -8.71 11.82
C ASN A 381 14.83 -9.62 11.83
N LEU A 382 15.05 -10.90 11.55
CA LEU A 382 14.00 -11.91 11.42
C LEU A 382 14.20 -13.01 12.45
N ALA A 383 13.17 -13.32 13.23
CA ALA A 383 13.25 -14.38 14.23
C ALA A 383 12.00 -15.24 14.22
N ARG A 384 12.15 -16.52 14.59
CA ARG A 384 11.02 -17.39 14.88
C ARG A 384 10.61 -17.23 16.35
N THR A 385 9.34 -16.96 16.61
CA THR A 385 8.80 -16.87 17.97
C THR A 385 8.68 -18.26 18.62
N PRO A 386 8.50 -18.35 19.95
CA PRO A 386 8.13 -19.60 20.62
C PRO A 386 6.84 -20.23 20.06
N ALA A 387 5.89 -19.41 19.60
CA ALA A 387 4.64 -19.85 18.98
C ALA A 387 4.83 -20.41 17.55
N GLY A 388 6.04 -20.32 17.00
CA GLY A 388 6.34 -20.78 15.64
C GLY A 388 5.89 -19.84 14.54
N THR A 389 5.72 -18.56 14.87
CA THR A 389 5.42 -17.48 13.94
C THR A 389 6.66 -16.64 13.64
N LEU A 390 6.63 -15.88 12.55
CA LEU A 390 7.69 -14.96 12.17
C LEU A 390 7.54 -13.64 12.93
N ALA A 391 8.60 -13.21 13.59
CA ALA A 391 8.73 -11.88 14.17
C ALA A 391 9.77 -11.04 13.43
N LEU A 392 9.48 -9.75 13.32
CA LEU A 392 10.31 -8.76 12.65
C LEU A 392 10.72 -7.64 13.60
N SER A 393 11.93 -7.13 13.43
CA SER A 393 12.38 -5.85 14.00
C SER A 393 13.32 -5.13 13.06
N GLY A 394 13.47 -3.83 13.25
CA GLY A 394 14.38 -3.02 12.45
C GLY A 394 13.74 -1.70 12.03
N PRO A 395 14.47 -0.86 11.30
CA PRO A 395 14.09 0.54 11.10
C PRO A 395 12.81 0.77 10.30
N MET A 396 12.33 -0.23 9.56
CA MET A 396 11.04 -0.16 8.85
C MET A 396 9.87 -0.72 9.65
N VAL A 397 10.09 -1.33 10.82
CA VAL A 397 9.04 -2.04 11.57
C VAL A 397 8.36 -1.08 12.54
N PRO A 398 7.02 -0.97 12.56
CA PRO A 398 6.33 -0.08 13.48
C PRO A 398 6.61 -0.49 14.92
N HIS A 399 6.80 0.49 15.80
CA HIS A 399 7.20 0.27 17.18
C HIS A 399 6.15 0.72 18.22
N ALA A 400 4.98 1.20 17.78
CA ALA A 400 3.93 1.68 18.67
C ALA A 400 2.52 1.30 18.17
N THR A 401 1.58 1.17 19.10
CA THR A 401 0.16 1.00 18.80
C THR A 401 -0.48 2.34 18.43
N PHE A 402 -1.51 2.31 17.60
CA PHE A 402 -2.20 3.52 17.15
C PHE A 402 -3.73 3.37 17.23
N PRO A 403 -4.47 4.42 17.67
CA PRO A 403 -3.96 5.67 18.25
C PRO A 403 -3.24 5.44 19.60
N PRO A 404 -2.42 6.38 20.08
CA PRO A 404 -1.83 6.30 21.42
C PRO A 404 -2.90 6.06 22.49
N GLY A 405 -2.67 5.14 23.43
CA GLY A 405 -3.65 4.76 24.45
C GLY A 405 -4.53 3.57 24.08
N SER A 406 -4.53 3.15 22.81
CA SER A 406 -5.32 2.00 22.33
C SER A 406 -4.93 0.68 23.02
N GLU A 407 -3.76 0.61 23.64
CA GLU A 407 -3.32 -0.56 24.39
C GLU A 407 -4.25 -0.92 25.56
N ARG A 408 -5.06 0.04 26.04
CA ARG A 408 -5.93 -0.09 27.23
C ARG A 408 -7.37 -0.50 26.92
N ASN A 409 -7.82 -0.37 25.67
CA ASN A 409 -9.24 -0.40 25.33
C ASN A 409 -9.72 -1.73 24.72
N GLY A 410 -8.92 -2.80 24.79
CA GLY A 410 -9.27 -4.14 24.31
C GLY A 410 -9.46 -4.28 22.78
N ALA A 411 -9.36 -3.19 22.03
CA ALA A 411 -9.50 -3.18 20.57
C ALA A 411 -8.35 -3.94 19.88
N PRO A 412 -8.59 -4.47 18.66
CA PRO A 412 -7.53 -5.07 17.85
C PRO A 412 -6.37 -4.08 17.63
N LYS A 413 -5.16 -4.53 17.92
CA LYS A 413 -3.95 -3.69 17.95
C LYS A 413 -2.72 -4.47 17.52
N LEU A 414 -1.67 -3.74 17.13
CA LEU A 414 -0.37 -4.32 16.87
C LEU A 414 0.18 -5.00 18.13
N LYS A 415 0.60 -6.26 17.99
CA LYS A 415 1.17 -7.05 19.10
C LYS A 415 2.68 -6.78 19.19
N ILE A 416 3.06 -5.88 20.08
CA ILE A 416 4.44 -5.48 20.33
C ILE A 416 5.00 -6.33 21.48
N THR A 417 6.12 -7.01 21.25
CA THR A 417 6.86 -7.78 22.26
C THR A 417 8.27 -7.20 22.43
N ASP A 418 8.95 -7.48 23.56
CA ASP A 418 10.17 -6.83 24.12
C ASP A 418 11.38 -6.53 23.19
N ALA A 419 11.31 -6.82 21.89
CA ALA A 419 12.15 -6.21 20.84
C ALA A 419 11.62 -6.42 19.40
N ASN A 420 10.55 -7.21 19.20
CA ASN A 420 10.09 -7.62 17.87
C ASN A 420 8.56 -7.60 17.77
N ILE A 421 8.07 -7.44 16.55
CA ILE A 421 6.65 -7.52 16.21
C ILE A 421 6.34 -8.89 15.62
N ASP A 422 5.43 -9.63 16.24
CA ASP A 422 4.93 -10.89 15.70
C ASP A 422 3.98 -10.61 14.52
N THR A 423 4.29 -11.20 13.37
CA THR A 423 3.51 -11.05 12.14
C THR A 423 2.36 -12.04 12.03
N GLY A 424 2.32 -13.06 12.89
CA GLY A 424 1.34 -14.15 12.86
C GLY A 424 1.56 -15.19 11.76
N TYR A 425 2.53 -14.99 10.85
CA TYR A 425 2.85 -15.96 9.80
C TYR A 425 3.56 -17.18 10.37
N ALA A 426 3.02 -18.37 10.13
CA ALA A 426 3.67 -19.61 10.54
C ALA A 426 5.01 -19.77 9.81
N CYS A 427 6.08 -20.07 10.56
CA CYS A 427 7.39 -20.29 9.99
C CYS A 427 8.22 -21.35 10.74
N ARG A 428 9.18 -21.91 10.01
CA ARG A 428 10.20 -22.82 10.54
C ARG A 428 11.59 -22.37 10.09
N VAL A 429 12.58 -22.72 10.91
CA VAL A 429 13.99 -22.53 10.56
C VAL A 429 14.54 -23.87 10.12
N ASP A 430 15.06 -23.93 8.91
CA ASP A 430 15.81 -25.08 8.44
C ASP A 430 17.13 -25.21 9.24
N ARG A 431 17.35 -26.39 9.83
CA ARG A 431 18.42 -26.56 10.84
C ARG A 431 19.81 -26.49 10.23
N GLU A 432 19.95 -26.94 8.99
CA GLU A 432 21.22 -27.01 8.26
C GLU A 432 21.56 -25.66 7.62
N SER A 433 20.64 -25.08 6.86
CA SER A 433 20.88 -23.82 6.13
C SER A 433 20.68 -22.56 6.98
N LYS A 434 20.06 -22.66 8.16
CA LYS A 434 19.64 -21.53 9.01
C LYS A 434 18.70 -20.54 8.29
N MET A 435 18.00 -21.01 7.28
CA MET A 435 17.03 -20.21 6.52
C MET A 435 15.62 -20.37 7.08
N LEU A 436 14.85 -19.29 7.06
CA LEU A 436 13.43 -19.26 7.39
C LEU A 436 12.60 -19.71 6.18
N ILE A 437 11.60 -20.53 6.48
CA ILE A 437 10.57 -20.96 5.54
C ILE A 437 9.23 -20.53 6.13
N VAL A 438 8.45 -19.78 5.35
CA VAL A 438 7.11 -19.33 5.71
C VAL A 438 6.14 -20.41 5.25
N ASP A 439 5.51 -21.09 6.19
CA ASP A 439 4.69 -22.29 5.92
C ASP A 439 3.21 -21.94 5.69
N GLY A 440 2.73 -20.81 6.21
CA GLY A 440 1.31 -20.45 6.07
C GLY A 440 0.97 -19.02 6.49
N PRO A 441 -0.24 -18.55 6.11
CA PRO A 441 -0.74 -17.24 6.50
C PRO A 441 -1.11 -17.20 7.99
N PRO A 442 -1.35 -16.00 8.56
CA PRO A 442 -1.90 -15.86 9.90
C PRO A 442 -3.22 -16.64 10.08
N GLY A 443 -3.37 -17.27 11.24
CA GLY A 443 -4.57 -18.06 11.56
C GLY A 443 -5.85 -17.24 11.52
N GLY A 444 -6.92 -17.80 10.93
CA GLY A 444 -8.22 -17.14 10.84
C GLY A 444 -8.34 -16.04 9.77
N ILE A 445 -7.27 -15.82 8.99
CA ILE A 445 -7.25 -14.84 7.89
C ILE A 445 -7.28 -15.56 6.54
N VAL A 446 -8.11 -15.05 5.64
CA VAL A 446 -8.11 -15.45 4.22
C VAL A 446 -7.79 -14.26 3.33
N SER A 447 -7.12 -14.51 2.21
CA SER A 447 -6.70 -13.48 1.26
C SER A 447 -7.24 -13.79 -0.14
N VAL A 448 -7.93 -12.82 -0.75
CA VAL A 448 -8.52 -12.90 -2.10
C VAL A 448 -7.99 -11.73 -2.92
N GLY A 449 -7.14 -12.01 -3.91
CA GLY A 449 -6.58 -10.97 -4.79
C GLY A 449 -5.76 -9.91 -4.03
N GLY A 450 -5.17 -10.28 -2.89
CA GLY A 450 -4.43 -9.36 -2.03
C GLY A 450 -5.27 -8.65 -0.95
N TYR A 451 -6.59 -8.82 -0.95
CA TYR A 451 -7.49 -8.34 0.11
C TYR A 451 -7.66 -9.38 1.21
N ARG A 452 -7.56 -8.96 2.47
CA ARG A 452 -7.68 -9.85 3.62
C ARG A 452 -9.04 -9.76 4.29
N PHE A 453 -9.52 -10.89 4.79
CA PHE A 453 -10.74 -11.00 5.56
C PHE A 453 -10.47 -11.83 6.82
N ALA A 454 -11.03 -11.39 7.94
CA ALA A 454 -11.20 -12.26 9.10
C ALA A 454 -12.33 -13.26 8.76
N LEU A 455 -11.96 -14.53 8.54
CA LEU A 455 -12.88 -15.53 7.99
C LEU A 455 -14.12 -15.70 8.88
N ARG A 456 -13.92 -15.74 10.20
CA ARG A 456 -15.01 -15.90 11.16
C ARG A 456 -15.98 -14.72 11.13
N ALA A 457 -15.48 -13.49 11.08
CA ALA A 457 -16.34 -12.30 11.00
C ALA A 457 -17.18 -12.29 9.70
N ALA A 458 -16.59 -12.72 8.58
CA ALA A 458 -17.31 -12.85 7.32
C ALA A 458 -18.38 -13.95 7.36
N GLN A 459 -18.10 -15.07 8.04
CA GLN A 459 -19.05 -16.16 8.25
C GLN A 459 -20.20 -15.75 9.18
N ASP A 460 -19.89 -15.06 10.28
CA ASP A 460 -20.88 -14.60 11.26
C ASP A 460 -21.82 -13.56 10.62
N LEU A 461 -21.30 -12.65 9.77
CA LEU A 461 -22.12 -11.71 9.01
C LEU A 461 -23.10 -12.43 8.07
N VAL A 462 -22.62 -13.42 7.32
CA VAL A 462 -23.47 -14.22 6.42
C VAL A 462 -24.54 -14.99 7.19
N ALA A 463 -24.14 -15.68 8.26
CA ALA A 463 -25.05 -16.46 9.10
C ALA A 463 -26.12 -15.59 9.78
N GLY A 464 -25.83 -14.32 10.07
CA GLY A 464 -26.80 -13.37 10.60
C GLY A 464 -27.82 -12.85 9.60
N ILE A 465 -27.62 -13.06 8.29
CA ILE A 465 -28.55 -12.64 7.24
C ILE A 465 -29.63 -13.72 6.98
N GLU A 466 -29.21 -14.97 6.81
CA GLU A 466 -30.10 -16.10 6.55
C GLU A 466 -29.62 -17.33 7.31
N ASP A 467 -30.49 -17.91 8.16
CA ASP A 467 -30.20 -19.13 8.90
C ASP A 467 -29.85 -20.29 7.95
N GLY A 468 -28.73 -20.97 8.22
CA GLY A 468 -28.26 -22.08 7.40
C GLY A 468 -27.43 -21.68 6.17
N SER A 469 -27.25 -20.38 5.92
CA SER A 469 -26.27 -19.91 4.95
C SER A 469 -24.83 -20.20 5.42
N THR A 470 -23.93 -20.43 4.47
CA THR A 470 -22.52 -20.76 4.74
C THR A 470 -21.59 -20.00 3.81
N LEU A 471 -20.38 -19.73 4.32
CA LEU A 471 -19.29 -19.13 3.56
C LEU A 471 -18.02 -19.96 3.77
N ALA A 472 -17.38 -20.35 2.68
CA ALA A 472 -16.11 -21.06 2.69
C ALA A 472 -15.05 -20.32 1.85
N ALA A 473 -13.80 -20.39 2.29
CA ALA A 473 -12.65 -19.97 1.50
C ALA A 473 -11.99 -21.20 0.87
N LEU A 474 -11.87 -21.18 -0.46
CA LEU A 474 -11.25 -22.26 -1.23
C LEU A 474 -9.90 -21.78 -1.79
N PRO A 475 -8.87 -22.63 -1.84
CA PRO A 475 -7.60 -22.27 -2.47
C PRO A 475 -7.79 -21.84 -3.94
N ASP A 476 -7.07 -20.80 -4.34
CA ASP A 476 -7.03 -20.30 -5.72
C ASP A 476 -5.59 -19.97 -6.13
N MET A 477 -5.20 -20.42 -7.33
CA MET A 477 -3.82 -20.27 -7.80
C MET A 477 -3.41 -18.82 -8.06
N LEU A 478 -4.35 -17.92 -8.39
CA LEU A 478 -4.04 -16.52 -8.70
C LEU A 478 -4.41 -15.63 -7.52
N ALA A 479 -5.63 -15.77 -7.01
CA ALA A 479 -6.16 -14.91 -5.96
C ALA A 479 -5.70 -15.31 -4.54
N GLY A 480 -5.05 -16.47 -4.38
CA GLY A 480 -4.73 -17.05 -3.08
C GLY A 480 -5.90 -17.86 -2.56
N HIS A 481 -7.03 -17.20 -2.32
CA HIS A 481 -8.31 -17.83 -2.07
C HIS A 481 -9.39 -17.26 -2.98
N ARG A 482 -10.47 -18.01 -3.11
CA ARG A 482 -11.77 -17.54 -3.59
C ARG A 482 -12.82 -17.83 -2.52
N LEU A 483 -13.79 -16.94 -2.38
CA LEU A 483 -14.93 -17.16 -1.47
C LEU A 483 -16.05 -17.90 -2.21
N ALA A 484 -16.70 -18.83 -1.52
CA ALA A 484 -17.85 -19.56 -2.01
C ALA A 484 -18.96 -19.53 -0.95
N GLY A 485 -20.08 -18.90 -1.30
CA GLY A 485 -21.27 -18.80 -0.47
C GLY A 485 -22.35 -19.80 -0.89
N ALA A 486 -23.12 -20.28 0.09
CA ALA A 486 -24.33 -21.05 -0.12
C ALA A 486 -25.44 -20.60 0.83
N GLY A 487 -26.69 -20.61 0.37
CA GLY A 487 -27.89 -20.21 1.10
C GLY A 487 -29.12 -20.57 0.26
N ALA A 488 -30.33 -20.54 0.83
CA ALA A 488 -31.54 -20.90 0.10
C ALA A 488 -31.93 -19.80 -0.89
N ASP A 489 -31.73 -18.53 -0.53
CA ASP A 489 -31.96 -17.38 -1.41
C ASP A 489 -30.73 -16.48 -1.53
N ARG A 490 -29.92 -16.76 -2.56
CA ARG A 490 -28.66 -16.05 -2.81
C ARG A 490 -28.85 -14.59 -3.20
N ASP A 491 -29.96 -14.24 -3.82
CA ASP A 491 -30.21 -12.87 -4.26
C ASP A 491 -30.56 -12.01 -3.04
N THR A 492 -31.40 -12.53 -2.14
CA THR A 492 -31.68 -11.90 -0.84
C THR A 492 -30.39 -11.73 0.00
N ILE A 493 -29.50 -12.73 0.03
CA ILE A 493 -28.20 -12.59 0.71
C ILE A 493 -27.35 -11.50 0.06
N CYS A 494 -27.29 -11.43 -1.28
CA CYS A 494 -26.54 -10.39 -1.98
C CYS A 494 -27.05 -8.99 -1.63
N ASP A 495 -28.37 -8.79 -1.68
CA ASP A 495 -29.00 -7.50 -1.40
C ASP A 495 -28.80 -7.08 0.06
N ALA A 496 -28.92 -8.03 1.00
CA ALA A 496 -28.64 -7.79 2.40
C ALA A 496 -27.16 -7.43 2.63
N LEU A 497 -26.21 -8.16 2.03
CA LEU A 497 -24.78 -7.83 2.14
C LEU A 497 -24.47 -6.43 1.58
N LEU A 498 -25.09 -6.06 0.45
CA LEU A 498 -24.95 -4.72 -0.13
C LEU A 498 -25.54 -3.66 0.80
N ALA A 499 -26.70 -3.90 1.41
CA ALA A 499 -27.33 -3.00 2.39
C ALA A 499 -26.48 -2.83 3.66
N HIS A 500 -25.76 -3.87 4.08
CA HIS A 500 -24.77 -3.80 5.17
C HIS A 500 -23.46 -3.13 4.74
N GLY A 501 -23.33 -2.71 3.48
CA GLY A 501 -22.12 -2.10 2.96
C GLY A 501 -20.93 -3.06 2.99
N ALA A 502 -21.16 -4.34 2.71
CA ALA A 502 -20.12 -5.37 2.69
C ALA A 502 -19.19 -5.23 1.47
N ASN A 503 -17.98 -5.76 1.60
CA ASN A 503 -17.01 -5.81 0.52
C ASN A 503 -17.56 -6.54 -0.73
N PRO A 504 -17.35 -6.02 -1.96
CA PRO A 504 -17.84 -6.65 -3.19
C PRO A 504 -17.37 -8.10 -3.39
N LEU A 505 -16.18 -8.48 -2.89
CA LEU A 505 -15.68 -9.86 -2.98
C LEU A 505 -16.50 -10.82 -2.12
N LEU A 506 -17.06 -10.36 -1.00
CA LEU A 506 -17.95 -11.15 -0.16
C LEU A 506 -19.32 -11.31 -0.84
N VAL A 507 -19.87 -10.23 -1.40
CA VAL A 507 -21.13 -10.26 -2.18
C VAL A 507 -20.98 -11.21 -3.37
N ALA A 508 -19.85 -11.15 -4.09
CA ALA A 508 -19.59 -12.01 -5.23
C ALA A 508 -19.54 -13.50 -4.89
N ALA A 509 -19.34 -13.88 -3.63
CA ALA A 509 -19.34 -15.28 -3.19
C ALA A 509 -20.70 -15.97 -3.38
N PHE A 510 -21.80 -15.20 -3.41
CA PHE A 510 -23.17 -15.71 -3.51
C PHE A 510 -23.77 -15.59 -4.91
N ARG A 511 -23.15 -14.84 -5.83
CA ARG A 511 -23.68 -14.68 -7.19
C ARG A 511 -23.66 -16.01 -7.96
N ALA A 512 -24.73 -16.28 -8.71
CA ALA A 512 -24.77 -17.41 -9.63
C ALA A 512 -23.61 -17.30 -10.62
N ARG A 513 -22.79 -18.36 -10.74
CA ARG A 513 -21.78 -18.40 -11.80
C ARG A 513 -22.51 -18.37 -13.13
N LYS A 514 -22.28 -17.33 -13.94
CA LYS A 514 -22.53 -17.47 -15.38
C LYS A 514 -21.74 -18.70 -15.84
N PRO A 515 -22.35 -19.69 -16.52
CA PRO A 515 -21.58 -20.74 -17.15
C PRO A 515 -20.53 -20.06 -18.04
N ALA A 516 -19.31 -20.59 -18.04
CA ALA A 516 -18.21 -20.05 -18.84
C ALA A 516 -18.65 -19.99 -20.31
N GLN A 517 -19.15 -18.83 -20.74
CA GLN A 517 -19.33 -18.54 -22.15
C GLN A 517 -17.92 -18.47 -22.72
N GLN A 518 -17.67 -19.41 -23.63
CA GLN A 518 -16.55 -19.53 -24.54
C GLN A 518 -15.70 -18.26 -24.61
N ALA A 519 -14.50 -18.33 -24.03
CA ALA A 519 -13.39 -17.51 -24.48
C ALA A 519 -13.12 -17.89 -25.95
N SER A 520 -13.81 -17.20 -26.84
CA SER A 520 -13.67 -17.28 -28.29
C SER A 520 -13.73 -15.85 -28.82
N ALA A 521 -12.54 -15.33 -29.12
CA ALA A 521 -12.28 -14.23 -30.05
C ALA A 521 -13.03 -12.90 -29.85
N ALA A 522 -12.33 -11.92 -29.26
CA ALA A 522 -12.25 -10.54 -29.74
C ALA A 522 -11.05 -9.86 -29.09
#